data_AF-A0A218Z3B3-F1
#
_entry.id   AF-A0A218Z3B3-F1
#
_cell.length_a   1.000
_cell.length_b   1.000
_cell.length_c   1.000
_cell.angle_alpha   90.00
_cell.angle_beta   90.00
_cell.angle_gamma   90.00
#
_symmetry.space_group_name_H-M   'P 1'
#
loop_
_entity.id
_entity.type
_entity.pdbx_description
1 polymer ?
#
loop_
_entity_poly.entity_id
_entity_poly.type
_entity_poly.pdbx_seq_one_letter_code
_entity_poly.pdbx_strand_id
1 'polypeptide(L)'
;MDPHHLVPGIFLHPRPKKNILPAPNKRRKTEHKIDEISFDDTSRADYLTGFHKRKLQRARRAQEEAVKKGREERVDMRKQLREERKQELEEHVEAINAALRAVGDPGVASEDSDSWGGFSDSEPSSQSKAGSTATPVVDHEEEYISEDEDKYTTVTIEVVNVSKEGLHRVVDVDEEVKDKEEKGRQAKEEKGKKKWPKKERKQKFRYESKVERKATRMKQKVKNKACAEARRGSD
;
A
#
# COMPACT_ATOMS: atom_id res chain seq x y z
N MET A 1 -20.58 -49.97 42.31
CA MET A 1 -19.58 -49.32 43.17
C MET A 1 -19.07 -48.13 42.40
N ASP A 2 -19.69 -46.98 42.65
CA ASP A 2 -19.47 -45.76 41.87
C ASP A 2 -18.10 -45.16 42.18
N PRO A 3 -17.27 -44.82 41.18
CA PRO A 3 -15.93 -44.27 41.41
C PRO A 3 -15.98 -42.76 41.71
N HIS A 4 -16.98 -42.29 42.45
CA HIS A 4 -17.18 -40.87 42.78
C HIS A 4 -16.61 -40.44 44.13
N HIS A 5 -15.62 -41.17 44.66
CA HIS A 5 -14.93 -40.82 45.91
C HIS A 5 -13.42 -40.83 45.71
N LEU A 6 -12.93 -39.86 44.94
CA LEU A 6 -11.53 -39.44 44.98
C LEU A 6 -11.50 -37.99 45.46
N VAL A 7 -11.07 -37.84 46.72
CA VAL A 7 -10.73 -36.58 47.37
C VAL A 7 -9.96 -35.68 46.39
N PRO A 8 -10.34 -34.38 46.21
CA PRO A 8 -9.61 -33.50 45.31
C PRO A 8 -8.19 -33.32 45.86
N GLY A 9 -7.26 -34.01 45.19
CA GLY A 9 -5.87 -34.13 45.57
C GLY A 9 -5.16 -32.77 45.68
N ILE A 10 -4.32 -32.69 46.71
CA ILE A 10 -3.40 -31.62 47.06
C ILE A 10 -2.37 -31.33 45.94
N PHE A 11 -2.32 -32.16 44.89
CA PHE A 11 -1.49 -31.96 43.71
C PHE A 11 -2.33 -31.30 42.60
N LEU A 12 -2.21 -29.97 42.49
CA LEU A 12 -2.60 -29.27 41.28
C LEU A 12 -1.75 -29.82 40.12
N HIS A 13 -2.35 -30.65 39.28
CA HIS A 13 -1.72 -31.09 38.04
C HIS A 13 -1.36 -29.83 37.23
N PRO A 14 -0.10 -29.65 36.81
CA PRO A 14 0.29 -28.44 36.11
C PRO A 14 -0.55 -28.31 34.84
N ARG A 15 -1.13 -27.13 34.64
CA ARG A 15 -1.99 -26.83 33.48
C ARG A 15 -1.20 -27.19 32.21
N PRO A 16 -1.74 -28.06 31.32
CA PRO A 16 -1.00 -28.50 30.14
C PRO A 16 -0.64 -27.28 29.29
N LYS A 17 0.67 -27.06 29.10
CA LYS A 17 1.17 -25.96 28.29
C LYS A 17 0.83 -26.26 26.83
N LYS A 18 -0.20 -25.59 26.30
CA LYS A 18 -0.43 -25.55 24.85
C LYS A 18 0.75 -24.81 24.25
N ASN A 19 1.56 -25.49 23.46
CA ASN A 19 2.59 -24.82 22.65
C ASN A 19 1.86 -23.85 21.72
N ILE A 20 2.07 -22.54 21.93
CA ILE A 20 1.48 -21.46 21.11
C ILE A 20 2.02 -21.53 19.68
N LEU A 21 3.17 -22.18 19.52
CA LEU A 21 3.76 -22.46 18.22
C LEU A 21 3.13 -23.74 17.64
N PRO A 22 2.75 -23.71 16.35
CA PRO A 22 2.27 -24.90 15.67
C PRO A 22 3.33 -26.00 15.79
N ALA A 23 2.89 -27.22 16.12
CA ALA A 23 3.80 -28.36 16.20
C ALA A 23 4.55 -28.50 14.87
N PRO A 24 5.90 -28.63 14.89
CA PRO A 24 6.66 -28.76 13.66
C PRO A 24 6.13 -29.98 12.89
N ASN A 25 5.76 -29.77 11.64
CA ASN A 25 5.22 -30.84 10.80
C ASN A 25 6.30 -31.95 10.70
N LYS A 26 6.05 -33.08 11.36
CA LYS A 26 6.96 -34.24 11.41
C LYS A 26 7.22 -34.87 10.03
N ARG A 27 6.57 -34.38 8.99
CA ARG A 27 6.72 -34.83 7.61
C ARG A 27 7.11 -33.65 6.72
N ARG A 28 8.33 -33.14 6.89
CA ARG A 28 9.02 -32.47 5.78
C ARG A 28 9.18 -33.53 4.69
N LYS A 29 8.29 -33.52 3.69
CA LYS A 29 8.47 -34.30 2.47
C LYS A 29 9.78 -33.83 1.86
N THR A 30 10.82 -34.65 1.98
CA THR A 30 12.05 -34.46 1.21
C THR A 30 11.71 -34.86 -0.22
N GLU A 31 11.15 -33.92 -0.99
CA GLU A 31 10.69 -34.17 -2.37
C GLU A 31 11.83 -34.61 -3.30
N HIS A 32 13.08 -34.38 -2.90
CA HIS A 32 14.26 -34.79 -3.64
C HIS A 32 15.12 -35.69 -2.75
N LYS A 33 14.83 -36.99 -2.77
CA LYS A 33 15.80 -38.00 -2.35
C LYS A 33 16.80 -38.09 -3.50
N ILE A 34 17.96 -37.48 -3.33
CA ILE A 34 19.03 -37.52 -4.33
C ILE A 34 19.66 -38.91 -4.21
N ASP A 35 19.52 -39.74 -5.22
CA ASP A 35 19.99 -41.14 -5.20
C ASP A 35 21.52 -41.21 -5.29
N GLU A 36 22.17 -40.27 -5.99
CA GLU A 36 23.62 -40.22 -6.15
C GLU A 36 24.13 -38.77 -6.10
N ILE A 37 25.20 -38.53 -5.32
CA ILE A 37 25.85 -37.21 -5.20
C ILE A 37 27.16 -37.27 -5.96
N SER A 38 27.25 -36.58 -7.10
CA SER A 38 28.50 -36.41 -7.83
C SER A 38 29.30 -35.23 -7.26
N PHE A 39 30.59 -35.46 -6.97
CA PHE A 39 31.52 -34.42 -6.55
C PHE A 39 32.43 -34.06 -7.72
N ASP A 40 32.05 -33.01 -8.45
CA ASP A 40 32.90 -32.44 -9.49
C ASP A 40 33.83 -31.39 -8.89
N ASP A 41 35.13 -31.64 -8.95
CA ASP A 41 36.16 -30.75 -8.41
C ASP A 41 36.18 -29.38 -9.09
N THR A 42 35.74 -29.28 -10.35
CA THR A 42 35.63 -28.00 -11.07
C THR A 42 34.51 -27.15 -10.48
N SER A 43 33.33 -27.75 -10.27
CA SER A 43 32.20 -27.11 -9.60
C SER A 43 32.54 -26.68 -8.17
N ARG A 44 33.37 -27.48 -7.48
CA ARG A 44 33.87 -27.17 -6.14
C ARG A 44 34.82 -25.98 -6.16
N ALA A 45 35.75 -25.91 -7.13
CA ALA A 45 36.65 -24.78 -7.29
C ALA A 45 35.90 -23.48 -7.58
N ASP A 46 34.89 -23.52 -8.46
CA ASP A 46 34.00 -22.40 -8.75
C ASP A 46 33.16 -22.01 -7.53
N TYR A 47 32.73 -22.99 -6.72
CA TYR A 47 32.05 -22.71 -5.47
C TYR A 47 33.00 -22.10 -4.43
N LEU A 48 34.25 -22.54 -4.31
CA LEU A 48 35.16 -21.95 -3.32
C LEU A 48 35.65 -20.55 -3.71
N THR A 49 35.83 -20.26 -4.99
CA THR A 49 36.34 -18.96 -5.46
C THR A 49 35.22 -17.97 -5.82
N GLY A 50 34.06 -18.46 -6.27
CA GLY A 50 32.95 -17.67 -6.80
C GLY A 50 32.02 -17.04 -5.76
N PHE A 51 32.48 -16.72 -4.55
CA PHE A 51 31.62 -16.16 -3.48
C PHE A 51 30.85 -14.90 -3.92
N HIS A 52 31.49 -14.02 -4.69
CA HIS A 52 30.84 -12.83 -5.23
C HIS A 52 29.74 -13.20 -6.23
N LYS A 53 30.03 -14.14 -7.14
CA LYS A 53 29.04 -14.66 -8.11
C LYS A 53 27.82 -15.25 -7.38
N ARG A 54 28.02 -16.06 -6.34
CA ARG A 54 26.90 -16.60 -5.53
C ARG A 54 26.12 -15.53 -4.78
N LYS A 55 26.81 -14.52 -4.23
CA LYS A 55 26.14 -13.41 -3.55
C LYS A 55 25.24 -12.66 -4.53
N LEU A 56 25.72 -12.38 -5.74
CA LEU A 56 24.92 -11.76 -6.79
C LEU A 56 23.78 -12.67 -7.26
N GLN A 57 24.03 -13.97 -7.46
CA GLN A 57 22.99 -14.94 -7.81
C GLN A 57 21.88 -15.01 -6.76
N ARG A 58 22.22 -15.01 -5.47
CA ARG A 58 21.20 -14.95 -4.40
C ARG A 58 20.39 -13.66 -4.43
N ALA A 59 21.05 -12.53 -4.66
CA ALA A 59 20.36 -11.25 -4.79
C ALA A 59 19.43 -11.25 -6.01
N ARG A 60 19.89 -11.74 -7.16
CA ARG A 60 19.08 -11.87 -8.39
C ARG A 60 17.91 -12.81 -8.20
N ARG A 61 18.13 -14.00 -7.62
CA ARG A 61 17.06 -14.96 -7.31
C ARG A 61 16.00 -14.36 -6.40
N ALA A 62 16.40 -13.62 -5.36
CA ALA A 62 15.46 -12.93 -4.48
C ALA A 62 14.65 -11.85 -5.23
N GLN A 63 15.28 -11.13 -6.17
CA GLN A 63 14.59 -10.18 -7.04
C GLN A 63 13.62 -10.88 -8.00
N GLU A 64 14.05 -11.97 -8.65
CA GLU A 64 13.23 -12.77 -9.56
C GLU A 64 12.02 -13.39 -8.85
N GLU A 65 12.20 -13.94 -7.65
CA GLU A 65 11.11 -14.46 -6.83
C GLU A 65 10.12 -13.37 -6.41
N ALA A 66 10.60 -12.16 -6.07
CA ALA A 66 9.74 -11.03 -5.76
C ALA A 66 8.94 -10.54 -6.99
N VAL A 67 9.59 -10.47 -8.15
CA VAL A 67 8.93 -10.11 -9.42
C VAL A 67 7.89 -11.15 -9.82
N LYS A 68 8.21 -12.44 -9.66
CA LYS A 68 7.28 -13.54 -9.94
C LYS A 68 6.04 -13.45 -9.05
N LYS A 69 6.23 -13.28 -7.74
CA LYS A 69 5.12 -13.10 -6.78
C LYS A 69 4.28 -11.87 -7.10
N GLY A 70 4.90 -10.71 -7.36
CA GLY A 70 4.14 -9.50 -7.71
C GLY A 70 3.34 -9.64 -9.03
N ARG A 71 3.81 -10.48 -9.96
CA ARG A 71 3.04 -10.79 -11.18
C ARG A 71 1.86 -11.71 -10.87
N GLU A 72 2.05 -12.74 -10.06
CA GLU A 72 1.00 -13.66 -9.60
C GLU A 72 -0.08 -12.87 -8.83
N GLU A 73 0.32 -12.06 -7.86
CA GLU A 73 -0.58 -11.20 -7.07
C GLU A 73 -1.38 -10.24 -7.98
N ARG A 74 -0.75 -9.61 -8.98
CA ARG A 74 -1.47 -8.74 -9.92
C ARG A 74 -2.49 -9.51 -10.77
N VAL A 75 -2.20 -10.74 -11.15
CA VAL A 75 -3.14 -11.58 -11.89
C VAL A 75 -4.30 -11.99 -11.01
N ASP A 76 -4.03 -12.39 -9.77
CA ASP A 76 -5.04 -12.77 -8.80
C ASP A 76 -5.96 -11.59 -8.45
N MET A 77 -5.41 -10.39 -8.20
CA MET A 77 -6.20 -9.17 -7.98
C MET A 77 -7.10 -8.83 -9.17
N ARG A 78 -6.60 -8.98 -10.41
CA ARG A 78 -7.42 -8.76 -11.61
C ARG A 78 -8.52 -9.81 -11.76
N LYS A 79 -8.25 -11.04 -11.34
CA LYS A 79 -9.24 -12.12 -11.36
C LYS A 79 -10.33 -11.84 -10.32
N GLN A 80 -9.96 -11.46 -9.10
CA GLN A 80 -10.87 -11.05 -8.03
C GLN A 80 -11.77 -9.90 -8.49
N LEU A 81 -11.22 -8.83 -9.04
CA LEU A 81 -12.02 -7.71 -9.56
C LEU A 81 -13.01 -8.10 -10.66
N ARG A 82 -12.69 -9.11 -11.48
CA ARG A 82 -13.63 -9.62 -12.50
C ARG A 82 -14.71 -10.48 -11.87
N GLU A 83 -14.35 -11.29 -10.88
CA GLU A 83 -15.30 -12.13 -10.15
C GLU A 83 -16.27 -11.26 -9.33
N GLU A 84 -15.77 -10.23 -8.65
CA GLU A 84 -16.57 -9.23 -7.92
C GLU A 84 -17.56 -8.54 -8.87
N ARG A 85 -17.11 -8.00 -10.00
CA ARG A 85 -18.01 -7.39 -10.99
C ARG A 85 -19.05 -8.37 -11.54
N LYS A 86 -18.68 -9.64 -11.71
CA LYS A 86 -19.62 -10.66 -12.19
C LYS A 86 -20.68 -10.94 -11.12
N GLN A 87 -20.28 -11.05 -9.86
CA GLN A 87 -21.19 -11.24 -8.73
C GLN A 87 -22.12 -10.03 -8.57
N GLU A 88 -21.61 -8.80 -8.63
CA GLU A 88 -22.42 -7.58 -8.58
C GLU A 88 -23.49 -7.54 -9.70
N LEU A 89 -23.12 -7.95 -10.93
CA LEU A 89 -24.06 -8.03 -12.04
C LEU A 89 -25.12 -9.12 -11.83
N GLU A 90 -24.72 -10.29 -11.32
CA GLU A 90 -25.63 -11.41 -11.01
C GLU A 90 -26.61 -11.02 -9.90
N GLU A 91 -26.12 -10.46 -8.79
CA GLU A 91 -26.93 -9.94 -7.69
C GLU A 91 -27.89 -8.84 -8.15
N HIS A 92 -27.45 -7.95 -9.04
CA HIS A 92 -28.30 -6.90 -9.59
C HIS A 92 -29.41 -7.44 -10.50
N VAL A 93 -29.09 -8.41 -11.36
CA VAL A 93 -30.10 -9.09 -12.20
C VAL A 93 -31.09 -9.87 -11.33
N GLU A 94 -30.61 -10.58 -10.32
CA GLU A 94 -31.46 -11.26 -9.34
C GLU A 94 -32.37 -10.28 -8.60
N ALA A 95 -31.85 -9.12 -8.19
CA ALA A 95 -32.64 -8.06 -7.54
C ALA A 95 -33.72 -7.49 -8.47
N ILE A 96 -33.42 -7.25 -9.75
CA ILE A 96 -34.41 -6.80 -10.75
C ILE A 96 -35.47 -7.87 -10.96
N ASN A 97 -35.07 -9.13 -11.16
CA ASN A 97 -35.99 -10.25 -11.36
C ASN A 97 -36.88 -10.46 -10.13
N ALA A 98 -36.35 -10.29 -8.92
CA ALA A 98 -37.10 -10.34 -7.68
C ALA A 98 -38.11 -9.18 -7.57
N ALA A 99 -37.70 -7.95 -7.94
CA ALA A 99 -38.59 -6.80 -7.97
C ALA A 99 -39.74 -6.96 -8.99
N LEU A 100 -39.45 -7.44 -10.20
CA LEU A 100 -40.46 -7.76 -11.22
C LEU A 100 -41.44 -8.84 -10.74
N ARG A 101 -40.92 -9.90 -10.09
CA ARG A 101 -41.75 -10.95 -9.49
C ARG A 101 -42.64 -10.42 -8.36
N ALA A 102 -42.15 -9.46 -7.56
CA ALA A 102 -42.92 -8.85 -6.48
C ALA A 102 -44.04 -7.91 -6.98
N VAL A 103 -43.86 -7.27 -8.14
CA VAL A 103 -44.87 -6.41 -8.77
C VAL A 103 -45.96 -7.23 -9.49
N GLY A 104 -45.69 -8.50 -9.82
CA GLY A 104 -46.72 -9.48 -10.17
C GLY A 104 -47.18 -9.45 -11.63
N ASP A 105 -46.26 -9.30 -12.59
CA ASP A 105 -46.55 -9.59 -14.01
C ASP A 105 -46.02 -10.99 -14.40
N PRO A 106 -46.87 -12.03 -14.42
CA PRO A 106 -46.47 -13.39 -14.76
C PRO A 106 -46.28 -13.61 -16.28
N GLY A 107 -46.45 -12.59 -17.13
CA GLY A 107 -46.45 -12.74 -18.60
C GLY A 107 -45.11 -12.54 -19.30
N VAL A 108 -44.10 -11.96 -18.65
CA VAL A 108 -42.84 -11.54 -19.32
C VAL A 108 -41.62 -12.41 -19.02
N ALA A 109 -41.78 -13.46 -18.20
CA ALA A 109 -40.67 -14.33 -17.80
C ALA A 109 -40.43 -15.51 -18.76
N SER A 110 -41.25 -15.70 -19.81
CA SER A 110 -41.16 -16.87 -20.68
C SER A 110 -41.76 -16.65 -22.07
N GLU A 111 -41.32 -15.64 -22.83
CA GLU A 111 -41.35 -15.75 -24.29
C GLU A 111 -40.36 -14.79 -24.94
N ASP A 112 -39.74 -15.29 -26.00
CA ASP A 112 -38.85 -14.66 -26.96
C ASP A 112 -37.35 -14.58 -26.62
N SER A 113 -36.70 -15.69 -26.94
CA SER A 113 -35.26 -15.88 -27.02
C SER A 113 -34.65 -15.43 -28.35
N ASP A 114 -35.25 -14.55 -29.16
CA ASP A 114 -34.74 -14.31 -30.52
C ASP A 114 -34.87 -12.85 -31.02
N SER A 115 -34.12 -11.90 -30.43
CA SER A 115 -33.71 -10.70 -31.19
C SER A 115 -32.59 -9.87 -30.54
N TRP A 116 -31.37 -10.40 -30.46
CA TRP A 116 -30.16 -9.55 -30.40
C TRP A 116 -29.45 -9.63 -31.74
N GLY A 117 -29.96 -8.86 -32.70
CA GLY A 117 -29.40 -8.71 -34.04
C GLY A 117 -27.99 -8.13 -33.97
N GLY A 118 -27.01 -8.94 -34.34
CA GLY A 118 -25.59 -8.57 -34.36
C GLY A 118 -25.36 -7.28 -35.15
N PHE A 119 -24.61 -6.36 -34.55
CA PHE A 119 -24.05 -5.22 -35.27
C PHE A 119 -23.11 -5.75 -36.34
N SER A 120 -23.60 -5.76 -37.59
CA SER A 120 -22.78 -5.95 -38.77
C SER A 120 -21.81 -4.79 -38.88
N ASP A 121 -20.54 -5.16 -39.01
CA ASP A 121 -19.39 -4.35 -39.40
C ASP A 121 -19.72 -3.42 -40.59
N SER A 122 -19.77 -2.11 -40.32
CA SER A 122 -19.65 -1.05 -41.33
C SER A 122 -19.18 0.24 -40.65
N GLU A 123 -17.86 0.44 -40.69
CA GLU A 123 -17.09 1.70 -40.55
C GLU A 123 -17.72 2.93 -41.27
N PRO A 124 -17.25 4.18 -41.02
CA PRO A 124 -17.52 5.02 -39.86
C PRO A 124 -18.24 6.33 -40.27
N SER A 125 -19.24 6.78 -39.51
CA SER A 125 -19.89 8.08 -39.75
C SER A 125 -19.63 9.03 -38.59
N SER A 126 -18.79 10.02 -38.89
CA SER A 126 -18.61 11.25 -38.13
C SER A 126 -19.93 12.03 -38.06
N GLN A 127 -20.51 12.19 -36.87
CA GLN A 127 -21.30 13.39 -36.58
C GLN A 127 -21.36 13.69 -35.09
N SER A 128 -20.70 14.79 -34.76
CA SER A 128 -20.84 15.65 -33.59
C SER A 128 -22.18 15.54 -32.85
N LYS A 129 -22.12 15.18 -31.57
CA LYS A 129 -23.20 15.48 -30.61
C LYS A 129 -22.64 16.32 -29.47
N ALA A 130 -22.63 17.63 -29.72
CA ALA A 130 -22.59 18.65 -28.69
C ALA A 130 -23.78 18.45 -27.75
N GLY A 131 -23.49 18.21 -26.48
CA GLY A 131 -24.46 18.00 -25.41
C GLY A 131 -23.85 18.44 -24.10
N SER A 132 -23.49 19.72 -24.03
CA SER A 132 -23.05 20.42 -22.83
C SER A 132 -24.20 20.47 -21.81
N THR A 133 -24.25 19.50 -20.90
CA THR A 133 -24.93 19.69 -19.62
C THR A 133 -23.97 20.40 -18.69
N ALA A 134 -24.09 21.73 -18.66
CA ALA A 134 -23.40 22.60 -17.73
C ALA A 134 -23.83 22.28 -16.29
N THR A 135 -23.09 21.41 -15.63
CA THR A 135 -23.03 21.36 -14.16
C THR A 135 -22.20 22.56 -13.70
N PRO A 136 -22.61 23.30 -12.66
CA PRO A 136 -21.79 24.39 -12.12
C PRO A 136 -20.44 23.79 -11.69
N VAL A 137 -19.38 24.24 -12.36
CA VAL A 137 -17.99 23.86 -12.12
C VAL A 137 -17.61 24.43 -10.76
N VAL A 138 -17.57 23.57 -9.76
CA VAL A 138 -17.06 23.90 -8.43
C VAL A 138 -15.74 23.16 -8.30
N ASP A 139 -14.66 23.92 -8.12
CA ASP A 139 -13.37 23.36 -7.73
C ASP A 139 -13.56 22.69 -6.37
N HIS A 140 -13.58 21.35 -6.37
CA HIS A 140 -13.80 20.57 -5.16
C HIS A 140 -12.45 20.16 -4.57
N GLU A 141 -12.17 20.63 -3.35
CA GLU A 141 -11.06 20.15 -2.53
C GLU A 141 -11.53 18.93 -1.73
N GLU A 142 -11.12 17.73 -2.12
CA GLU A 142 -11.40 16.49 -1.38
C GLU A 142 -10.19 16.09 -0.53
N GLU A 143 -10.41 15.95 0.79
CA GLU A 143 -9.38 15.51 1.73
C GLU A 143 -9.26 13.97 1.71
N TYR A 144 -8.20 13.46 1.07
CA TYR A 144 -7.90 12.02 1.11
C TYR A 144 -7.03 11.67 2.32
N ILE A 145 -7.54 10.80 3.19
CA ILE A 145 -6.72 10.15 4.22
C ILE A 145 -5.96 9.01 3.55
N SER A 146 -4.66 9.19 3.35
CA SER A 146 -3.81 8.07 2.94
C SER A 146 -3.75 7.06 4.10
N GLU A 147 -4.18 5.82 3.84
CA GLU A 147 -4.37 4.78 4.87
C GLU A 147 -3.07 4.40 5.62
N ASP A 148 -1.92 4.84 5.13
CA ASP A 148 -0.62 4.64 5.75
C ASP A 148 0.04 5.98 6.14
N GLU A 149 0.03 6.29 7.43
CA GLU A 149 0.90 7.24 8.15
C GLU A 149 0.49 8.75 8.15
N ASP A 150 -0.54 9.14 8.92
CA ASP A 150 -0.74 10.48 9.56
C ASP A 150 -0.34 11.74 8.75
N LYS A 151 -0.40 11.71 7.42
CA LYS A 151 -0.01 12.80 6.53
C LYS A 151 -1.23 13.18 5.69
N TYR A 152 -1.73 14.39 5.94
CA TYR A 152 -2.74 15.01 5.09
C TYR A 152 -2.05 15.56 3.83
N THR A 153 -2.41 15.04 2.67
CA THR A 153 -2.04 15.62 1.37
C THR A 153 -3.31 16.10 0.70
N THR A 154 -3.42 17.40 0.44
CA THR A 154 -4.52 17.98 -0.32
C THR A 154 -4.23 17.81 -1.82
N VAL A 155 -5.18 17.24 -2.55
CA VAL A 155 -5.13 17.12 -4.01
C VAL A 155 -6.18 18.08 -4.58
N THR A 156 -5.73 19.08 -5.33
CA THR A 156 -6.62 20.02 -6.03
C THR A 156 -6.91 19.49 -7.43
N ILE A 157 -8.19 19.32 -7.76
CA ILE A 157 -8.62 18.86 -9.09
C ILE A 157 -8.97 20.10 -9.91
N GLU A 158 -8.03 20.56 -10.74
CA GLU A 158 -8.25 21.66 -11.68
C GLU A 158 -8.75 21.11 -13.03
N VAL A 159 -9.76 21.78 -13.62
CA VAL A 159 -10.26 21.42 -14.95
C VAL A 159 -9.32 21.97 -16.03
N VAL A 160 -8.70 21.09 -16.81
CA VAL A 160 -7.83 21.43 -17.94
C VAL A 160 -8.49 21.01 -19.24
N ASN A 161 -8.52 21.90 -20.23
CA ASN A 161 -9.13 21.63 -21.53
C ASN A 161 -8.13 20.92 -22.45
N VAL A 162 -8.51 19.81 -23.08
CA VAL A 162 -7.62 18.97 -23.91
C VAL A 162 -7.91 19.22 -25.38
N SER A 163 -7.04 19.99 -26.03
CA SER A 163 -7.10 20.27 -27.47
C SER A 163 -6.00 19.52 -28.22
N LYS A 164 -6.12 19.43 -29.55
CA LYS A 164 -5.12 18.77 -30.43
C LYS A 164 -3.70 19.36 -30.28
N GLU A 165 -3.56 20.57 -29.76
CA GLU A 165 -2.28 21.23 -29.45
C GLU A 165 -1.78 21.02 -28.00
N GLY A 166 -2.57 20.46 -27.08
CA GLY A 166 -2.15 20.18 -25.71
C GLY A 166 -3.19 20.47 -24.63
N LEU A 167 -2.74 20.39 -23.36
CA LEU A 167 -3.52 20.71 -22.17
C LEU A 167 -3.47 22.22 -21.89
N HIS A 168 -4.60 22.91 -21.96
CA HIS A 168 -4.72 24.34 -21.64
C HIS A 168 -5.51 24.55 -20.35
N ARG A 169 -4.89 25.22 -19.36
CA ARG A 169 -5.57 25.70 -18.16
C ARG A 169 -6.46 26.88 -18.54
N VAL A 170 -7.72 26.84 -18.15
CA VAL A 170 -8.64 27.97 -18.33
C VAL A 170 -8.47 28.88 -17.13
N VAL A 171 -7.58 29.88 -17.23
CA VAL A 171 -7.47 30.93 -16.21
C VAL A 171 -7.58 32.26 -16.93
N ASP A 172 -8.71 32.93 -16.72
CA ASP A 172 -8.88 34.33 -17.07
C ASP A 172 -7.90 35.16 -16.24
N VAL A 173 -7.12 35.95 -16.97
CA VAL A 173 -6.16 36.92 -16.45
C VAL A 173 -6.96 38.20 -16.18
N ASP A 174 -6.98 38.66 -14.93
CA ASP A 174 -7.06 40.08 -14.58
C ASP A 174 -6.61 40.27 -13.11
N GLU A 175 -5.46 40.95 -12.96
CA GLU A 175 -5.18 42.10 -12.06
C GLU A 175 -5.66 42.09 -10.59
N GLU A 176 -5.00 42.65 -9.57
CA GLU A 176 -3.79 43.46 -9.42
C GLU A 176 -3.46 43.51 -7.91
N VAL A 177 -2.21 43.81 -7.62
CA VAL A 177 -1.55 44.25 -6.39
C VAL A 177 -2.43 44.95 -5.33
N LYS A 178 -2.28 44.55 -4.05
CA LYS A 178 -2.25 45.51 -2.92
C LYS A 178 -1.59 44.96 -1.65
N ASP A 179 -0.37 45.44 -1.41
CA ASP A 179 0.26 45.52 -0.09
C ASP A 179 -0.62 46.28 0.90
N LYS A 180 -0.77 45.74 2.12
CA LYS A 180 -0.95 46.54 3.35
C LYS A 180 -0.33 45.85 4.56
N GLU A 181 0.79 46.42 4.98
CA GLU A 181 1.37 46.39 6.31
C GLU A 181 0.42 47.06 7.33
N GLU A 182 0.15 46.45 8.49
CA GLU A 182 -0.04 47.21 9.74
C GLU A 182 0.15 46.38 11.04
N LYS A 183 1.25 46.72 11.73
CA LYS A 183 1.45 46.90 13.18
C LYS A 183 0.61 46.10 14.20
N GLY A 184 1.34 45.27 14.95
CA GLY A 184 1.72 45.62 16.33
C GLY A 184 0.64 45.56 17.42
N ARG A 185 0.63 44.45 18.17
CA ARG A 185 0.23 44.47 19.59
C ARG A 185 1.27 43.75 20.44
N GLN A 186 2.10 44.55 21.10
CA GLN A 186 2.99 44.14 22.18
C GLN A 186 2.13 43.62 23.35
N ALA A 187 2.21 42.32 23.63
CA ALA A 187 1.70 41.76 24.88
C ALA A 187 2.80 41.86 25.93
N LYS A 188 2.45 42.48 27.06
CA LYS A 188 3.28 42.76 28.23
C LYS A 188 4.02 41.52 28.73
N GLU A 189 5.32 41.69 28.93
CA GLU A 189 6.20 40.77 29.65
C GLU A 189 5.82 40.76 31.14
N GLU A 190 5.00 39.78 31.55
CA GLU A 190 4.92 39.41 32.97
C GLU A 190 6.17 38.61 33.33
N LYS A 191 6.96 39.14 34.27
CA LYS A 191 8.14 38.48 34.83
C LYS A 191 7.73 37.22 35.60
N GLY A 192 7.58 36.13 34.85
CA GLY A 192 7.44 34.78 35.36
C GLY A 192 8.72 34.31 36.06
N LYS A 193 8.54 33.69 37.22
CA LYS A 193 9.59 33.12 38.09
C LYS A 193 10.64 32.33 37.29
N LYS A 194 11.94 32.52 37.59
CA LYS A 194 13.06 31.79 36.96
C LYS A 194 12.79 30.29 36.93
N LYS A 195 12.47 29.75 35.75
CA LYS A 195 12.27 28.32 35.52
C LYS A 195 13.67 27.70 35.40
N TRP A 196 14.14 27.09 36.47
CA TRP A 196 15.39 26.32 36.44
C TRP A 196 15.26 25.17 35.42
N PRO A 197 16.27 24.94 34.56
CA PRO A 197 16.21 23.88 33.56
C PRO A 197 16.06 22.54 34.28
N LYS A 198 14.98 21.81 33.98
CA LYS A 198 14.80 20.45 34.47
C LYS A 198 15.90 19.59 33.86
N LYS A 199 16.68 18.90 34.69
CA LYS A 199 17.69 17.96 34.21
C LYS A 199 17.02 16.90 33.35
N GLU A 200 17.46 16.78 32.10
CA GLU A 200 16.96 15.75 31.20
C GLU A 200 17.26 14.37 31.78
N ARG A 201 16.25 13.50 31.76
CA ARG A 201 16.42 12.13 32.24
C ARG A 201 17.41 11.44 31.32
N LYS A 202 18.44 10.81 31.91
CA LYS A 202 19.40 10.00 31.15
C LYS A 202 18.64 8.98 30.32
N GLN A 203 18.80 9.03 29.00
CA GLN A 203 18.22 8.03 28.12
C GLN A 203 18.76 6.66 28.54
N LYS A 204 17.86 5.71 28.78
CA LYS A 204 18.25 4.34 29.06
C LYS A 204 19.00 3.84 27.82
N PHE A 205 20.18 3.26 28.01
CA PHE A 205 20.90 2.64 26.90
C PHE A 205 19.98 1.60 26.26
N ARG A 206 19.60 1.87 25.02
CA ARG A 206 18.87 0.94 24.17
C ARG A 206 19.59 0.95 22.84
N TYR A 207 19.64 -0.22 22.22
CA TYR A 207 20.15 -0.30 20.86
C TYR A 207 19.23 0.51 19.95
N GLU A 208 19.84 1.43 19.22
CA GLU A 208 19.16 2.19 18.17
C GLU A 208 18.50 1.20 17.19
N SER A 209 17.26 1.49 16.81
CA SER A 209 16.61 0.74 15.73
C SER A 209 17.41 0.89 14.42
N LYS A 210 17.19 0.00 13.44
CA LYS A 210 17.93 0.05 12.17
C LYS A 210 17.76 1.39 11.44
N VAL A 211 16.59 2.02 11.58
CA VAL A 211 16.28 3.33 11.00
C VAL A 211 17.01 4.43 11.75
N GLU A 212 16.95 4.42 13.08
CA GLU A 212 17.71 5.37 13.92
C GLU A 212 19.21 5.30 13.63
N ARG A 213 19.77 4.08 13.54
CA ARG A 213 21.19 3.87 13.20
C ARG A 213 21.57 4.46 11.85
N LYS A 214 20.68 4.38 10.86
CA LYS A 214 20.90 5.00 9.55
C LYS A 214 20.88 6.53 9.68
N ALA A 215 19.92 7.08 10.42
CA ALA A 215 19.82 8.52 10.65
C ALA A 215 21.03 9.06 11.44
N THR A 216 21.48 8.39 12.49
CA THR A 216 22.68 8.77 13.26
C THR A 216 23.93 8.70 12.40
N ARG A 217 24.08 7.66 11.56
CA ARG A 217 25.17 7.56 10.58
C ARG A 217 25.16 8.69 9.56
N MET A 218 23.99 9.09 9.05
CA MET A 218 23.88 10.24 8.13
C MET A 218 24.25 11.54 8.83
N LYS A 219 23.73 11.78 10.05
CA LYS A 219 24.08 12.96 10.86
C LYS A 219 25.59 13.04 11.15
N GLN A 220 26.23 11.92 11.50
CA GLN A 220 27.68 11.85 11.70
C GLN A 220 28.46 12.16 10.42
N LYS A 221 28.02 11.61 9.27
CA LYS A 221 28.64 11.92 7.97
C LYS A 221 28.56 13.39 7.63
N VAL A 222 27.38 14.01 7.80
CA VAL A 222 27.18 15.44 7.54
C VAL A 222 28.06 16.28 8.47
N LYS A 223 28.08 15.95 9.77
CA LYS A 223 28.94 16.65 10.74
C LYS A 223 30.43 16.54 10.40
N ASN A 224 30.88 15.35 10.02
CA ASN A 224 32.28 15.12 9.63
C ASN A 224 32.62 15.83 8.32
N LYS A 225 31.68 15.86 7.36
CA LYS A 225 31.82 16.59 6.11
C LYS A 225 31.92 18.10 6.37
N ALA A 226 30.99 18.68 7.11
CA ALA A 226 31.03 20.10 7.49
C ALA A 226 32.31 20.46 8.26
N CYS A 227 32.75 19.59 9.18
CA CYS A 227 33.99 19.78 9.92
C CYS A 227 35.23 19.63 9.02
N ALA A 228 35.18 18.80 7.98
CA ALA A 228 36.24 18.69 6.98
C ALA A 228 36.27 19.90 6.03
N GLU A 229 35.10 20.40 5.61
CA GLU A 229 34.95 21.61 4.79
C GLU A 229 35.45 22.84 5.55
N ALA A 230 35.06 23.01 6.82
CA ALA A 230 35.58 24.08 7.67
C ALA A 230 37.10 24.02 7.86
N ARG A 231 37.71 22.82 7.86
CA ARG A 231 39.18 22.66 7.91
C ARG A 231 39.86 22.93 6.58
N ARG A 232 39.19 22.64 5.47
CA ARG A 232 39.74 22.82 4.12
C ARG A 232 39.74 24.29 3.69
N GLY A 233 39.05 25.16 4.42
CA GLY A 233 38.88 26.54 4.03
C GLY A 233 37.88 26.62 2.88
N SER A 234 36.95 27.56 2.97
CA SER A 234 36.20 27.98 1.79
C SER A 234 37.17 28.80 0.94
N ASP A 235 37.85 28.14 -0.01
CA ASP A 235 38.37 28.83 -1.19
C ASP A 235 37.20 29.23 -2.10
#